data_AF-A0A059LL44-F1
#
_entry.id   AF-A0A059LL44-F1
#
_cell.length_a   1.000
_cell.length_b   1.000
_cell.length_c   1.000
_cell.angle_alpha   90.00
_cell.angle_beta   90.00
_cell.angle_gamma   90.00
#
_symmetry.space_group_name_H-M   'P 1'
#
loop_
_entity.id
_entity.type
_entity.pdbx_description
1 polymer ?
#
loop_
_entity_poly.entity_id
_entity_poly.type
_entity_poly.pdbx_seq_one_letter_code
_entity_poly.pdbx_strand_id
1 'polypeptide(L)'
;MLVALLQPVFFFATGHLCEFAGLRWTAGFVGFAEFDLVRGAVLVAIDTFGGWALGMCLLAQLLEPLQERAGQNKRALRYVALAALGTGRAATALAATLSAAVQRRHLYVWALFAPRFVFEALFLLLADLGGLVMLG
;
A
#
# COMPACT_ATOMS: atom_id res chain seq x y z
N MET A 1 -1.46 -0.63 16.40
CA MET A 1 -2.04 0.54 15.69
C MET A 1 -0.96 1.37 14.97
N LEU A 2 0.09 1.84 15.64
CA LEU A 2 1.19 2.60 14.99
C LEU A 2 1.89 1.85 13.85
N VAL A 3 2.04 0.53 13.98
CA VAL A 3 2.63 -0.35 12.98
C VAL A 3 1.93 -0.29 11.62
N ALA A 4 0.61 -0.08 11.61
CA ALA A 4 -0.17 0.04 10.38
C ALA A 4 0.05 1.37 9.64
N LEU A 5 0.75 2.34 10.23
CA LEU A 5 1.01 3.65 9.61
C LEU A 5 2.32 3.67 8.83
N LEU A 6 3.18 2.66 8.99
CA LEU A 6 4.52 2.65 8.40
C LEU A 6 4.46 2.73 6.86
N GLN A 7 3.66 1.88 6.22
CA GLN A 7 3.59 1.81 4.75
C GLN A 7 2.96 3.07 4.13
N PRO A 8 1.84 3.61 4.65
CA PRO A 8 1.35 4.92 4.21
C PRO A 8 2.39 6.03 4.36
N VAL A 9 3.15 6.05 5.46
CA VAL A 9 4.21 7.05 5.67
C VAL A 9 5.28 6.96 4.58
N PHE A 10 5.75 5.76 4.23
CA PHE A 10 6.72 5.62 3.13
C PHE A 10 6.13 6.03 1.77
N PHE A 11 4.88 5.65 1.49
CA PHE A 11 4.20 6.07 0.26
C PHE A 11 4.14 7.61 0.14
N PHE A 12 3.66 8.31 1.16
CA PHE A 12 3.56 9.77 1.12
C PHE A 12 4.92 10.48 1.25
N ALA A 13 5.88 9.92 1.99
CA ALA A 13 7.23 10.48 2.12
C ALA A 13 7.99 10.48 0.78
N THR A 14 7.71 9.52 -0.09
CA THR A 14 8.27 9.51 -1.46
C THR A 14 7.59 10.52 -2.37
N GLY A 15 6.56 11.25 -1.92
CA GLY A 15 5.86 12.29 -2.69
C GLY A 15 4.76 11.76 -3.62
N HIS A 16 4.31 10.52 -3.43
CA HIS A 16 3.20 9.95 -4.18
C HIS A 16 1.85 10.39 -3.63
N LEU A 17 0.87 10.49 -4.52
CA LEU A 17 -0.51 10.81 -4.22
C LEU A 17 -1.42 9.72 -4.77
N CYS A 18 -2.59 9.52 -4.14
CA CYS A 18 -3.59 8.58 -4.64
C CYS A 18 -4.45 9.23 -5.74
N GLU A 19 -3.81 9.64 -6.83
CA GLU A 19 -4.42 10.34 -7.98
C GLU A 19 -3.82 9.81 -9.28
N PHE A 20 -4.64 9.59 -10.32
CA PHE A 20 -4.13 9.08 -11.61
C PHE A 20 -3.20 10.09 -12.31
N ALA A 21 -3.47 11.39 -12.16
CA ALA A 21 -2.60 12.45 -12.67
C ALA A 21 -1.29 12.58 -11.88
N GLY A 22 -1.26 12.05 -10.65
CA GLY A 22 -0.08 12.07 -9.77
C GLY A 22 0.92 10.93 -10.04
N LEU A 23 0.60 10.00 -10.95
CA LEU A 23 1.52 8.93 -11.33
C LEU A 23 2.72 9.50 -12.10
N ARG A 24 3.93 9.08 -11.73
CA ARG A 24 5.17 9.51 -12.42
C ARG A 24 5.39 8.72 -13.69
N TRP A 25 4.67 9.08 -14.74
CA TRP A 25 4.78 8.44 -16.05
C TRP A 25 6.21 8.44 -16.62
N THR A 26 7.05 9.38 -16.21
CA THR A 26 8.47 9.44 -16.57
C THR A 26 9.26 8.21 -16.09
N ALA A 27 8.83 7.55 -15.01
CA ALA A 27 9.45 6.31 -14.53
C ALA A 27 9.43 5.20 -15.59
N GLY A 28 8.41 5.19 -16.46
CA GLY A 28 8.28 4.21 -17.54
C GLY A 28 9.34 4.30 -18.64
N PHE A 29 10.11 5.38 -18.68
CA PHE A 29 11.14 5.65 -19.69
C PHE A 29 12.57 5.53 -19.14
N VAL A 30 12.71 5.23 -17.83
CA VAL A 30 14.03 5.17 -17.20
C VAL A 30 14.79 3.95 -17.72
N GLY A 31 15.97 4.18 -18.30
CA GLY A 31 16.89 3.14 -18.76
C GLY A 31 16.66 2.62 -20.18
N PHE A 32 15.73 3.19 -20.95
CA PHE A 32 15.40 2.73 -22.31
C PHE A 32 15.18 3.89 -23.28
N ALA A 33 15.50 3.69 -24.56
CA ALA A 33 15.33 4.69 -25.61
C ALA A 33 13.90 4.66 -26.19
N GLU A 34 13.32 3.47 -26.34
CA GLU A 34 11.97 3.27 -26.85
C GLU A 34 10.98 2.93 -25.73
N PHE A 35 9.75 3.42 -25.88
CA PHE A 35 8.66 3.10 -24.96
C PHE A 35 8.04 1.75 -25.30
N ASP A 36 8.02 0.86 -24.31
CA ASP A 36 7.23 -0.36 -24.30
C ASP A 36 6.16 -0.27 -23.21
N LEU A 37 4.90 -0.54 -23.56
CA LEU A 37 3.76 -0.34 -22.65
C LEU A 37 3.85 -1.21 -21.40
N VAL A 38 4.19 -2.48 -21.56
CA VAL A 38 4.23 -3.44 -20.44
C VAL A 38 5.35 -3.06 -19.48
N ARG A 39 6.54 -2.77 -20.03
CA ARG A 39 7.68 -2.34 -19.23
C ARG A 39 7.42 -1.01 -18.53
N GLY A 40 6.86 -0.04 -19.25
CA GLY A 40 6.51 1.25 -18.69
C GLY A 40 5.52 1.12 -17.53
N ALA A 41 4.48 0.29 -17.70
CA ALA A 41 3.51 0.02 -16.64
C ALA A 41 4.15 -0.63 -15.40
N VAL A 42 5.06 -1.59 -15.59
CA VAL A 42 5.78 -2.24 -14.49
C VAL A 42 6.67 -1.23 -13.75
N LEU A 43 7.43 -0.41 -14.46
CA LEU A 43 8.30 0.59 -13.84
C LEU A 43 7.51 1.65 -13.06
N VAL A 44 6.40 2.14 -13.63
CA VAL A 44 5.50 3.08 -12.94
C VAL A 44 4.86 2.41 -11.70
N ALA A 45 4.48 1.14 -11.78
CA ALA A 45 3.97 0.41 -10.63
C ALA A 45 5.03 0.23 -9.53
N ILE A 46 6.28 -0.09 -9.90
CA ILE A 46 7.40 -0.18 -8.95
C ILE A 46 7.67 1.16 -8.28
N ASP A 47 7.69 2.27 -9.04
CA ASP A 47 7.86 3.61 -8.47
C ASP A 47 6.72 3.96 -7.51
N THR A 48 5.48 3.69 -7.91
CA THR A 48 4.28 4.02 -7.14
C THR A 48 4.13 3.19 -5.86
N PHE A 49 4.29 1.87 -5.95
CA PHE A 49 4.06 0.94 -4.82
C PHE A 49 5.35 0.58 -4.08
N GLY A 50 6.53 0.93 -4.61
CA GLY A 50 7.82 0.55 -4.04
C GLY A 50 8.03 1.07 -2.62
N GLY A 51 7.71 2.33 -2.34
CA GLY A 51 7.78 2.87 -0.98
C GLY A 51 6.88 2.11 0.00
N TRP A 52 5.66 1.77 -0.43
CA TRP A 52 4.73 1.00 0.37
C TRP A 52 5.26 -0.42 0.63
N ALA A 53 5.80 -1.09 -0.40
CA ALA A 53 6.38 -2.43 -0.30
C ALA A 53 7.64 -2.45 0.59
N LEU A 54 8.50 -1.43 0.51
CA LEU A 54 9.62 -1.24 1.43
C LEU A 54 9.14 -1.11 2.87
N GLY A 55 8.04 -0.37 3.11
CA GLY A 55 7.40 -0.32 4.42
C GLY A 55 7.01 -1.70 4.95
N MET A 56 6.52 -2.60 4.09
CA MET A 56 6.22 -4.00 4.48
C MET A 56 7.50 -4.79 4.82
N CYS A 57 8.55 -4.65 4.03
CA CYS A 57 9.82 -5.35 4.29
C CYS A 57 10.48 -4.84 5.59
N LEU A 58 10.40 -3.53 5.87
CA LEU A 58 10.88 -2.93 7.11
C LEU A 58 10.06 -3.40 8.31
N LEU A 59 8.74 -3.54 8.14
CA LEU A 59 7.90 -4.13 9.17
C LEU A 59 8.34 -5.57 9.51
N ALA A 60 8.62 -6.39 8.50
CA ALA A 60 9.12 -7.75 8.71
C ALA A 60 10.38 -7.76 9.58
N GLN A 61 11.35 -6.93 9.20
CA GLN A 61 12.62 -6.81 9.91
C GLN A 61 12.48 -6.26 11.32
N LEU A 62 11.53 -5.34 11.55
CA LEU A 62 11.26 -4.78 12.88
C LEU A 62 10.53 -5.78 13.79
N LEU A 63 9.75 -6.70 13.23
CA LEU A 63 9.04 -7.72 14.00
C LEU A 63 9.97 -8.81 14.51
N GLU A 64 11.04 -9.16 13.79
CA GLU A 64 12.03 -10.19 14.21
C GLU A 64 12.55 -9.98 15.65
N PRO A 65 13.16 -8.83 16.02
CA PRO A 65 13.66 -8.62 17.38
C PRO A 65 12.54 -8.57 18.43
N LEU A 66 11.33 -8.13 18.05
CA LEU A 66 10.18 -8.12 18.95
C LEU A 66 9.66 -9.55 19.19
N GLN A 67 9.72 -10.41 18.18
CA GLN A 67 9.39 -11.83 18.29
C GLN A 67 10.39 -12.53 19.21
N GLU A 68 11.69 -12.28 19.07
CA GLU A 68 12.70 -12.83 19.97
C GLU A 68 12.41 -12.46 21.43
N ARG A 69 12.07 -11.20 21.70
CA ARG A 69 11.67 -10.72 23.03
C ARG A 69 10.35 -11.32 23.51
N ALA A 70 9.44 -11.68 22.61
CA ALA A 70 8.12 -12.22 22.95
C ALA A 70 8.15 -13.70 23.39
N GLY A 71 9.27 -14.41 23.23
CA GLY A 71 9.44 -15.77 23.76
C GLY A 71 8.39 -16.77 23.24
N GLN A 72 7.53 -17.28 24.12
CA GLN A 72 6.43 -18.20 23.76
C GLN A 72 5.29 -17.51 23.00
N ASN A 73 5.16 -16.18 23.11
CA ASN A 73 4.09 -15.39 22.51
C ASN A 73 4.41 -14.89 21.09
N LYS A 74 5.43 -15.43 20.41
CA LYS A 74 5.82 -15.06 19.04
C LYS A 74 4.66 -15.11 18.05
N ARG A 75 3.88 -16.19 18.10
CA ARG A 75 2.71 -16.37 17.24
C ARG A 75 1.63 -15.32 17.53
N ALA A 76 1.35 -15.07 18.81
CA ALA A 76 0.40 -14.05 19.22
C ALA A 76 0.83 -12.65 18.75
N LEU A 77 2.11 -12.29 18.90
CA LEU A 77 2.64 -11.02 18.41
C LEU A 77 2.48 -10.87 16.89
N ARG A 78 2.80 -11.91 16.11
CA ARG A 78 2.61 -11.90 14.64
C ARG A 78 1.15 -11.73 14.27
N TYR A 79 0.23 -12.48 14.88
CA TYR A 79 -1.20 -12.35 14.62
C TYR A 79 -1.74 -10.97 15.01
N VAL A 80 -1.30 -10.39 16.12
CA VAL A 80 -1.69 -9.04 16.53
C VAL A 80 -1.16 -7.99 15.54
N ALA A 81 0.06 -8.14 15.04
CA ALA A 81 0.63 -7.23 14.05
C ALA A 81 -0.12 -7.30 12.71
N LEU A 82 -0.40 -8.51 12.22
CA LEU A 82 -1.18 -8.75 10.99
C LEU A 82 -2.63 -8.27 11.15
N ALA A 83 -3.27 -8.54 12.28
CA ALA A 83 -4.62 -8.07 12.56
C ALA A 83 -4.67 -6.54 12.64
N ALA A 84 -3.70 -5.88 13.28
CA ALA A 84 -3.62 -4.43 13.34
C ALA A 84 -3.41 -3.79 11.96
N LEU A 85 -2.65 -4.44 11.09
CA LEU A 85 -2.41 -4.02 9.71
C LEU A 85 -3.65 -4.21 8.83
N GLY A 86 -4.25 -5.41 8.87
CA GLY A 86 -5.46 -5.75 8.12
C GLY A 86 -6.66 -4.88 8.53
N THR A 87 -6.92 -4.72 9.83
CA THR A 87 -8.01 -3.85 10.32
C THR A 87 -7.81 -2.40 9.94
N GLY A 88 -6.57 -1.88 10.05
CA GLY A 88 -6.25 -0.52 9.65
C GLY A 88 -6.43 -0.27 8.14
N ARG A 89 -6.12 -1.26 7.30
CA ARG A 89 -6.32 -1.18 5.83
C ARG A 89 -7.77 -1.38 5.41
N ALA A 90 -8.46 -2.34 6.00
CA ALA A 90 -9.88 -2.51 5.77
C ALA A 90 -10.66 -1.24 6.15
N ALA A 91 -10.31 -0.58 7.26
CA ALA A 91 -10.94 0.67 7.65
C ALA A 91 -10.73 1.80 6.62
N THR A 92 -9.51 1.97 6.09
CA THR A 92 -9.24 3.01 5.07
C THR A 92 -9.91 2.68 3.74
N ALA A 93 -9.93 1.41 3.33
CA ALA A 93 -10.63 0.96 2.12
C ALA A 93 -12.15 1.12 2.23
N LEU A 94 -12.75 0.79 3.37
CA LEU A 94 -14.18 1.02 3.63
C LEU A 94 -14.50 2.50 3.61
N ALA A 95 -13.69 3.35 4.26
CA ALA A 95 -13.87 4.80 4.23
C ALA A 95 -13.79 5.35 2.79
N ALA A 96 -12.83 4.90 2.00
CA ALA A 96 -12.70 5.29 0.60
C ALA A 96 -13.89 4.82 -0.26
N THR A 97 -14.36 3.60 -0.03
CA THR A 97 -15.54 3.02 -0.72
C THR A 97 -16.81 3.79 -0.36
N LEU A 98 -17.02 4.09 0.93
CA LEU A 98 -18.15 4.89 1.40
C LEU A 98 -18.11 6.29 0.81
N SER A 99 -16.94 6.94 0.80
CA SER A 99 -16.76 8.25 0.20
C SER A 99 -17.10 8.20 -1.30
N ALA A 100 -16.52 7.28 -2.06
CA ALA A 100 -16.83 7.10 -3.48
C ALA A 100 -18.34 6.86 -3.73
N ALA A 101 -19.00 6.07 -2.87
CA ALA A 101 -20.44 5.80 -2.98
C ALA A 101 -21.32 7.03 -2.70
N VAL A 102 -20.94 7.86 -1.73
CA VAL A 102 -21.65 9.11 -1.38
C VAL A 102 -21.45 10.15 -2.47
N GLN A 103 -20.22 10.33 -2.96
CA GLN A 103 -19.88 11.35 -3.96
C GLN A 103 -20.08 10.90 -5.42
N ARG A 104 -20.76 9.77 -5.67
CA ARG A 104 -20.99 9.22 -7.02
C ARG A 104 -21.67 10.16 -8.03
N ARG A 105 -22.36 11.21 -7.56
CA ARG A 105 -23.04 12.23 -8.40
C ARG A 105 -22.25 13.53 -8.55
N HIS A 106 -21.07 13.63 -7.94
CA HIS A 106 -20.26 14.84 -7.96
C HIS A 106 -19.20 14.79 -9.06
N LEU A 107 -18.87 15.94 -9.66
CA LEU A 107 -17.94 16.02 -10.79
C LEU A 107 -16.55 15.43 -10.48
N TYR A 108 -16.10 15.55 -9.23
CA TYR A 108 -14.82 15.05 -8.75
C TYR A 108 -14.75 13.53 -8.52
N VAL A 109 -15.82 12.77 -8.85
CA VAL A 109 -15.82 11.31 -8.70
C VAL A 109 -14.64 10.66 -9.42
N TRP A 110 -14.35 11.07 -10.65
CA TRP A 110 -13.26 10.51 -11.45
C TRP A 110 -11.89 11.12 -11.14
N ALA A 111 -11.86 12.37 -10.67
CA ALA A 111 -10.61 13.08 -10.40
C ALA A 111 -10.00 12.68 -9.05
N LEU A 112 -10.82 12.44 -8.02
CA LEU A 112 -10.34 12.25 -6.65
C LEU A 112 -10.80 10.93 -6.02
N PHE A 113 -12.08 10.58 -6.18
CA PHE A 113 -12.65 9.44 -5.45
C PHE A 113 -12.34 8.08 -6.09
N ALA A 114 -12.44 7.97 -7.41
CA ALA A 114 -12.12 6.75 -8.15
C ALA A 114 -10.63 6.37 -8.01
N PRO A 115 -9.65 7.30 -8.17
CA PRO A 115 -8.26 6.99 -7.89
C PRO A 115 -8.07 6.51 -6.46
N ARG A 116 -8.57 7.24 -5.47
CA ARG A 116 -8.42 6.86 -4.06
C ARG A 116 -8.99 5.47 -3.76
N PHE A 117 -10.16 5.14 -4.29
CA PHE A 117 -10.74 3.81 -4.16
C PHE A 117 -9.83 2.72 -4.75
N VAL A 118 -9.34 2.92 -5.98
CA VAL A 118 -8.46 1.96 -6.66
C VAL A 118 -7.16 1.76 -5.89
N PHE A 119 -6.52 2.84 -5.44
CA PHE A 119 -5.28 2.77 -4.65
C PHE A 119 -5.49 2.04 -3.33
N GLU A 120 -6.56 2.32 -2.58
CA GLU A 120 -6.86 1.61 -1.33
C GLU A 120 -7.15 0.13 -1.56
N ALA A 121 -7.83 -0.22 -2.66
CA ALA A 121 -8.04 -1.62 -3.04
C ALA A 121 -6.70 -2.33 -3.36
N LEU A 122 -5.80 -1.66 -4.09
CA LEU A 122 -4.47 -2.20 -4.39
C LEU A 122 -3.61 -2.33 -3.13
N PHE A 123 -3.62 -1.34 -2.23
CA PHE A 123 -2.90 -1.42 -0.97
C PHE A 123 -3.45 -2.54 -0.06
N LEU A 124 -4.76 -2.77 -0.05
CA LEU A 124 -5.36 -3.88 0.68
C LEU A 124 -4.91 -5.23 0.10
N LEU A 125 -4.95 -5.39 -1.22
CA LEU A 125 -4.47 -6.61 -1.89
C LEU A 125 -2.99 -6.87 -1.60
N LEU A 126 -2.14 -5.84 -1.68
CA LEU A 126 -0.73 -5.96 -1.36
C LEU A 126 -0.50 -6.28 0.12
N ALA A 127 -1.34 -5.76 1.03
CA ALA A 127 -1.30 -6.08 2.45
C ALA A 127 -1.67 -7.54 2.73
N ASP A 128 -2.70 -8.05 2.05
CA ASP A 128 -3.13 -9.45 2.19
C ASP A 128 -2.07 -10.41 1.65
N LEU A 129 -1.50 -10.12 0.47
CA LEU A 129 -0.41 -10.90 -0.10
C LEU A 129 0.84 -10.87 0.78
N GLY A 130 1.24 -9.69 1.28
CA GLY A 130 2.38 -9.55 2.19
C GLY A 130 2.14 -10.26 3.52
N GLY A 131 0.92 -10.20 4.05
CA GLY A 131 0.52 -10.92 5.25
C GLY A 131 0.55 -12.44 5.06
N LEU A 132 0.13 -12.94 3.90
CA LEU A 132 0.20 -14.36 3.55
C LEU A 132 1.65 -14.85 3.50
N VAL A 133 2.54 -14.08 2.86
CA VAL A 133 3.99 -14.37 2.83
C VAL A 133 4.59 -14.36 4.23
N MET A 134 4.12 -13.49 5.13
CA MET A 134 4.55 -13.49 6.53
C MET A 134 4.00 -14.65 7.35
N LEU A 135 2.98 -15.36 6.89
CA LEU A 135 2.36 -16.49 7.59
C LEU A 135 2.89 -17.84 7.11
N GLY A 136 3.24 -17.96 5.82
CA GLY A 136 3.89 -19.12 5.22
C GLY A 136 5.34 -19.28 5.66
#